data_AF-A0A3D5RY75-F1
#
_entry.id   AF-A0A3D5RY75-F1
#
_cell.length_a   1.000
_cell.length_b   1.000
_cell.length_c   1.000
_cell.angle_alpha   90.00
_cell.angle_beta   90.00
_cell.angle_gamma   90.00
#
_symmetry.space_group_name_H-M   'P 1'
#
loop_
_entity.id
_entity.type
_entity.pdbx_description
1 polymer ?
#
loop_
_entity_poly.entity_id
_entity_poly.type
_entity_poly.pdbx_seq_one_letter_code
_entity_poly.pdbx_strand_id
1 'polypeptide(L)'
;GNDKTEEAFILNNTISGGVTLNDVVFHVSQEDLPFGGIGPSGMGHYHGLEGFKRFSHAKSIYKQSSIDTVVKLTRPPFTDFFDRLITSRIKK
;
A
#
# COMPACT_ATOMS: atom_id res chain seq x y z
N GLY A 1 -31.63 -1.85 -5.71
CA GLY A 1 -32.82 -1.11 -5.31
C GLY A 1 -32.43 0.31 -4.95
N ASN A 2 -33.34 1.08 -4.36
CA ASN A 2 -33.03 2.45 -3.89
C ASN A 2 -32.88 2.53 -2.36
N ASP A 3 -32.96 1.40 -1.65
CA ASP A 3 -32.78 1.36 -0.20
C ASP A 3 -31.29 1.43 0.17
N LYS A 4 -30.87 2.57 0.73
CA LYS A 4 -29.50 2.81 1.16
C LYS A 4 -29.08 1.99 2.37
N THR A 5 -30.03 1.59 3.21
CA THR A 5 -29.74 0.75 4.37
C THR A 5 -29.39 -0.66 3.93
N GLU A 6 -30.14 -1.19 2.96
CA GLU A 6 -29.87 -2.49 2.35
C GLU A 6 -28.54 -2.50 1.59
N GLU A 7 -28.30 -1.50 0.73
CA GLU A 7 -27.03 -1.35 0.00
C GLU A 7 -25.83 -1.34 0.97
N ALA A 8 -25.89 -0.51 2.02
CA ALA A 8 -24.82 -0.41 3.01
C ALA A 8 -24.64 -1.71 3.81
N PHE A 9 -25.75 -2.38 4.17
CA PHE A 9 -25.69 -3.66 4.86
C PHE A 9 -24.93 -4.70 4.05
N ILE A 10 -25.24 -4.86 2.76
CA ILE A 10 -24.57 -5.83 1.90
C ILE A 10 -23.08 -5.48 1.72
N LEU A 11 -22.78 -4.20 1.43
CA LEU A 11 -21.39 -3.75 1.22
C LEU A 11 -20.52 -3.94 2.47
N ASN A 12 -21.06 -3.73 3.66
CA ASN A 12 -20.29 -3.82 4.90
C ASN A 12 -20.16 -5.26 5.44
N ASN A 13 -21.01 -6.19 4.98
CA ASN A 13 -21.05 -7.57 5.50
C ASN A 13 -20.60 -8.62 4.49
N THR A 14 -20.10 -8.21 3.32
CA THR A 14 -19.57 -9.12 2.30
C THR A 14 -18.16 -8.72 1.88
N ILE A 15 -17.37 -9.71 1.48
CA ILE A 15 -16.03 -9.50 0.92
C ILE A 15 -16.07 -9.93 -0.54
N SER A 16 -15.69 -9.03 -1.45
CA SER A 16 -15.69 -9.26 -2.90
C SER A 16 -14.56 -8.49 -3.56
N GLY A 17 -14.21 -8.87 -4.80
CA GLY A 17 -13.22 -8.15 -5.61
C GLY A 17 -13.76 -6.82 -6.17
N GLY A 18 -15.06 -6.76 -6.45
CA GLY A 18 -15.76 -5.58 -6.94
C GLY A 18 -17.27 -5.77 -6.85
N VAL A 19 -18.00 -4.65 -6.75
CA VAL A 19 -19.48 -4.62 -6.66
C VAL A 19 -20.01 -3.59 -7.65
N THR A 20 -21.10 -3.92 -8.34
CA THR A 20 -21.91 -2.96 -9.10
C THR A 20 -23.28 -2.89 -8.46
N LEU A 21 -23.70 -1.68 -8.07
CA LEU A 21 -25.04 -1.44 -7.54
C LEU A 21 -25.97 -1.03 -8.67
N ASN A 22 -27.17 -1.61 -8.70
CA ASN A 22 -28.22 -1.30 -9.67
C ASN A 22 -27.85 -1.58 -11.15
N ASP A 23 -26.78 -2.33 -11.39
CA ASP A 23 -26.35 -2.81 -12.69
C ASP A 23 -25.42 -4.03 -12.51
N VAL A 24 -24.96 -4.63 -13.60
CA VAL A 24 -24.03 -5.76 -13.62
C VAL A 24 -22.85 -5.47 -14.55
N VAL A 25 -21.71 -6.12 -14.31
CA VAL A 25 -20.51 -6.15 -15.18
C VAL A 25 -19.75 -4.83 -15.33
N PHE A 26 -20.42 -3.69 -15.53
CA PHE A 26 -19.82 -2.43 -16.00
C PHE A 26 -18.70 -1.84 -15.14
N HIS A 27 -18.54 -2.26 -13.88
CA HIS A 27 -17.36 -1.86 -13.09
C HIS A 27 -16.04 -2.33 -13.74
N VAL A 28 -16.06 -3.34 -14.61
CA VAL A 28 -14.89 -3.75 -15.42
C VAL A 28 -14.55 -2.74 -16.53
N SER A 29 -15.51 -1.96 -17.01
CA SER A 29 -15.27 -0.98 -18.07
C SER A 29 -14.69 0.34 -17.56
N GLN A 30 -14.65 0.53 -16.24
CA GLN A 30 -14.06 1.71 -15.62
C GLN A 30 -12.56 1.50 -15.41
N GLU A 31 -11.75 2.13 -16.25
CA GLU A 31 -10.29 1.93 -16.29
C GLU A 31 -9.57 2.51 -15.05
N ASP A 32 -10.20 3.45 -14.36
CA ASP A 32 -9.69 4.01 -13.11
C ASP A 32 -9.98 3.14 -11.88
N LEU A 33 -10.87 2.13 -11.99
CA LEU A 33 -11.15 1.21 -10.90
C LEU A 33 -10.18 0.02 -10.92
N PRO A 34 -9.57 -0.34 -9.78
CA PRO A 34 -8.78 -1.55 -9.69
C PRO A 34 -9.68 -2.77 -9.90
N PHE A 35 -9.36 -3.59 -10.91
CA PHE A 35 -10.09 -4.82 -11.19
C PHE A 35 -9.27 -6.04 -10.77
N GLY A 36 -9.83 -6.86 -9.89
CA GLY A 36 -9.14 -7.99 -9.26
C GLY A 36 -10.05 -8.81 -8.35
N GLY A 37 -9.53 -9.94 -7.89
CA GLY A 37 -10.23 -10.87 -7.00
C GLY A 37 -9.66 -10.85 -5.57
N ILE A 38 -10.39 -11.48 -4.65
CA ILE A 38 -9.98 -11.74 -3.28
C ILE A 38 -10.33 -13.18 -2.86
N GLY A 39 -9.41 -13.85 -2.16
CA GLY A 39 -9.57 -15.24 -1.73
C GLY A 39 -9.55 -16.23 -2.91
N PRO A 40 -10.47 -17.21 -2.99
CA PRO A 40 -10.51 -18.17 -4.09
C PRO A 40 -10.71 -17.55 -5.48
N SER A 41 -11.23 -16.32 -5.56
CA SER A 41 -11.41 -15.59 -6.82
C SER A 41 -10.12 -14.95 -7.37
N GLY A 42 -9.05 -14.88 -6.58
CA GLY A 42 -7.75 -14.36 -7.03
C GLY A 42 -7.03 -13.48 -6.00
N MET A 43 -5.91 -12.90 -6.43
CA MET A 43 -5.13 -11.93 -5.65
C MET A 43 -4.54 -10.83 -6.53
N GLY A 44 -4.41 -9.64 -5.95
CA GLY A 44 -3.95 -8.45 -6.68
C GLY A 44 -5.01 -7.94 -7.66
N HIS A 45 -4.64 -6.87 -8.37
CA HIS A 45 -5.53 -6.14 -9.26
C HIS A 45 -4.75 -5.45 -10.37
N TYR A 46 -5.45 -5.02 -11.42
CA TYR A 46 -4.92 -4.23 -12.53
C TYR A 46 -5.94 -3.14 -12.95
N HIS A 47 -5.88 -2.70 -14.21
CA HIS A 47 -6.45 -1.49 -14.83
C HIS A 47 -5.64 -0.22 -14.63
N GLY A 48 -5.60 0.59 -15.69
CA GLY A 48 -4.93 1.88 -15.74
C GLY A 48 -3.57 1.91 -15.04
N LEU A 49 -3.42 2.84 -14.11
CA LEU A 49 -2.22 3.01 -13.29
C LEU A 49 -1.90 1.79 -12.41
N GLU A 50 -2.92 1.12 -11.88
CA GLU A 50 -2.72 -0.05 -11.02
C GLU A 50 -2.17 -1.23 -11.82
N GLY A 51 -2.62 -1.41 -13.07
CA GLY A 51 -2.04 -2.38 -14.01
C GLY A 51 -0.57 -2.09 -14.30
N PHE A 52 -0.22 -0.83 -14.58
CA PHE A 52 1.18 -0.44 -14.75
C PHE A 52 2.02 -0.77 -13.51
N LYS A 53 1.54 -0.41 -12.31
CA LYS A 53 2.22 -0.74 -11.05
C LYS A 53 2.37 -2.25 -10.86
N ARG A 54 1.34 -3.04 -11.19
CA ARG A 54 1.33 -4.50 -11.03
C ARG A 54 2.40 -5.20 -11.86
N PHE A 55 2.67 -4.71 -13.07
CA PHE A 55 3.70 -5.24 -13.97
C PHE A 55 5.04 -4.48 -13.88
N SER A 56 5.18 -3.58 -12.92
CA SER A 56 6.41 -2.82 -12.69
C SER A 56 7.13 -3.28 -11.42
N HIS A 57 8.45 -3.18 -11.42
CA HIS A 57 9.25 -3.33 -10.21
C HIS A 57 9.54 -1.95 -9.62
N ALA A 58 8.98 -1.64 -8.46
CA ALA A 58 9.23 -0.40 -7.73
C ALA A 58 10.65 -0.40 -7.12
N LYS A 59 11.64 -0.07 -7.95
CA LYS A 59 13.06 -0.06 -7.55
C LYS A 59 13.34 1.11 -6.61
N SER A 60 13.66 0.79 -5.35
CA SER A 60 14.13 1.79 -4.39
C SER A 60 15.54 2.26 -4.74
N ILE A 61 15.71 3.57 -4.90
CA ILE A 61 17.02 4.20 -5.13
C ILE A 61 17.20 5.29 -4.07
N TYR A 62 18.26 5.15 -3.27
CA TYR A 62 18.64 6.15 -2.28
C TYR A 62 20.00 6.74 -2.64
N LYS A 63 20.11 8.07 -2.57
CA LYS A 63 21.37 8.80 -2.70
C LYS A 63 21.63 9.57 -1.41
N GLN A 64 22.68 9.15 -0.69
CA GLN A 64 23.12 9.82 0.52
C GLN A 64 23.57 11.26 0.21
N SER A 65 23.15 12.22 1.04
CA SER A 65 23.66 13.59 0.98
C SER A 65 25.17 13.62 1.22
N SER A 66 25.89 14.49 0.52
CA SER A 66 27.32 14.75 0.79
C SER A 66 27.55 15.36 2.18
N ILE A 67 26.55 16.04 2.73
CA ILE A 67 26.54 16.51 4.11
C ILE A 67 25.95 15.39 4.97
N ASP A 68 26.84 14.51 5.43
CA ASP A 68 26.49 13.27 6.12
C ASP A 68 26.86 13.29 7.62
N THR A 69 26.96 14.46 8.25
CA THR A 69 27.44 14.64 9.63
C THR A 69 26.73 13.74 10.64
N VAL A 70 25.41 13.58 10.51
CA VAL A 70 24.61 12.70 11.37
C VAL A 70 24.85 11.21 11.05
N VAL A 71 25.02 10.86 9.78
CA VAL A 71 25.29 9.49 9.33
C VAL A 71 26.74 9.07 9.64
N LYS A 72 27.69 10.01 9.67
CA LYS A 72 29.07 9.77 10.13
C LYS A 72 29.09 9.28 11.57
N LEU A 73 28.21 9.79 12.42
CA LEU A 73 28.11 9.35 13.80
C LEU A 73 27.65 7.90 13.93
N THR A 74 26.97 7.35 12.91
CA THR A 74 26.59 5.94 12.87
C THR A 74 27.68 5.03 12.30
N ARG A 75 28.87 5.57 11.99
CA ARG A 75 30.01 4.80 11.47
C ARG A 75 31.11 4.73 12.54
N PRO A 76 31.96 3.69 12.53
CA PRO A 76 33.10 3.62 13.43
C PRO A 76 34.07 4.82 13.30
N PRO A 77 34.81 5.18 14.37
CA PRO A 77 34.77 4.57 15.71
C PRO A 77 33.54 5.02 16.51
N PHE A 78 32.84 4.06 17.11
CA PHE A 78 31.68 4.34 17.97
C PHE A 78 32.15 4.99 19.27
N THR A 79 31.43 6.03 19.69
CA THR A 79 31.72 6.79 20.92
C THR A 79 30.58 6.63 21.91
N ASP A 80 30.82 6.88 23.20
CA ASP A 80 29.79 6.82 24.25
C ASP A 80 28.53 7.65 23.93
N PHE A 81 28.68 8.71 23.12
CA PHE A 81 27.57 9.51 22.62
C PHE A 81 26.65 8.73 21.67
N PHE A 82 27.22 7.93 20.77
CA PHE A 82 26.48 7.06 19.86
C PHE A 82 25.74 5.95 20.62
N ASP A 83 26.37 5.34 21.63
CA ASP A 83 25.75 4.31 22.46
C ASP A 83 24.56 4.85 23.26
N ARG A 84 24.69 6.06 23.82
CA ARG A 84 23.58 6.77 24.48
C ARG A 84 22.44 7.09 23.51
N LEU A 85 22.76 7.51 22.28
CA LEU A 85 21.76 7.79 21.24
C LEU A 85 20.97 6.53 20.85
N ILE A 86 21.65 5.42 20.56
CA ILE A 86 20.99 4.14 20.25
C ILE A 86 20.12 3.70 21.42
N THR A 87 20.65 3.70 22.63
CA THR A 87 19.93 3.22 23.83
C THR A 87 18.67 4.05 24.10
N SER A 88 18.67 5.36 23.80
CA SER A 88 17.48 6.20 23.92
C SER A 88 16.41 5.96 22.83
N ARG A 89 16.82 5.49 21.65
CA ARG A 89 15.96 5.30 20.47
C ARG A 89 15.38 3.89 20.38
N ILE A 90 16.08 2.91 20.93
CA ILE A 90 15.56 1.55 21.12
C ILE A 90 14.65 1.60 22.35
N LYS A 91 13.34 1.74 22.14
CA LYS A 91 12.36 1.42 23.19
C LYS A 91 12.35 -0.10 23.39
N LYS A 92 12.40 -0.57 24.64
CA LYS A 92 11.97 -1.92 25.01
C LYS A 92 10.48 -2.10 24.74
#